data_AF-V8NMI0-F1
#
_entry.id   AF-V8NMI0-F1
#
_cell.length_a   1.000
_cell.length_b   1.000
_cell.length_c   1.000
_cell.angle_alpha   90.00
_cell.angle_beta   90.00
_cell.angle_gamma   90.00
#
_symmetry.space_group_name_H-M   'P 1'
#
loop_
_entity.id
_entity.type
_entity.pdbx_description
1 polymer ?
#
loop_
_entity_poly.entity_id
_entity_poly.type
_entity_poly.pdbx_seq_one_letter_code
_entity_poly.pdbx_strand_id
1 'polypeptide(L)'
;MKKEQILNCQFSSWYPRFKRQTIRSVILPIPQNVKDYLLDDGTLVVSGRNSLSFVVFQAPEFPEFSLKVEEAIHSLGGSVFPKLNWSAPRDAYWIAMNNSLKCNSLSDIFLLLKSSDFITRDFTQPFIHCNDDSPDPSLNYEVSTAATLPR
;
A
#
# COMPACT_ATOMS: atom_id res chain seq x y z
N MET A 1 -13.97 20.03 -5.32
CA MET A 1 -14.35 18.62 -5.54
C MET A 1 -15.34 18.21 -4.45
N LYS A 2 -16.22 17.21 -4.65
CA LYS A 2 -17.06 16.66 -3.57
C LYS A 2 -16.41 15.43 -2.96
N LYS A 3 -16.52 15.22 -1.63
CA LYS A 3 -16.00 14.03 -0.94
C LYS A 3 -16.53 12.72 -1.53
N GLU A 4 -17.80 12.70 -1.94
CA GLU A 4 -18.41 11.56 -2.64
C GLU A 4 -17.65 11.18 -3.93
N GLN A 5 -17.13 12.15 -4.67
CA GLN A 5 -16.36 11.88 -5.88
C GLN A 5 -15.03 11.19 -5.56
N ILE A 6 -14.37 11.59 -4.47
CA ILE A 6 -13.17 10.92 -3.96
C ILE A 6 -13.50 9.48 -3.55
N LEU A 7 -14.60 9.27 -2.81
CA LEU A 7 -15.04 7.95 -2.39
C LEU A 7 -15.31 7.02 -3.57
N ASN A 8 -15.95 7.51 -4.64
CA ASN A 8 -16.24 6.74 -5.85
C ASN A 8 -14.97 6.35 -6.63
N CYS A 9 -13.88 7.10 -6.45
CA CYS A 9 -12.59 6.81 -7.08
C CYS A 9 -11.72 5.82 -6.29
N GLN A 10 -12.20 5.30 -5.15
CA GLN A 10 -11.51 4.25 -4.41
C GLN A 10 -11.42 2.97 -5.23
N PHE A 11 -10.29 2.27 -5.12
CA PHE A 11 -10.04 1.02 -5.85
C PHE A 11 -11.16 -0.01 -5.61
N SER A 12 -11.59 -0.23 -4.36
CA SER A 12 -12.71 -1.13 -4.04
C SER A 12 -14.04 -0.70 -4.63
N SER A 13 -14.27 0.60 -4.87
CA SER A 13 -15.52 1.09 -5.46
C SER A 13 -15.63 0.76 -6.95
N TRP A 14 -14.55 0.91 -7.72
CA TRP A 14 -14.61 0.72 -9.18
C TRP A 14 -14.07 -0.64 -9.64
N TYR A 15 -13.14 -1.28 -8.94
CA TYR A 15 -12.49 -2.52 -9.39
C TYR A 15 -13.48 -3.68 -9.63
N PRO A 16 -14.49 -3.95 -8.77
CA PRO A 16 -15.46 -5.02 -9.03
C PRO A 16 -16.21 -4.83 -10.36
N ARG A 17 -16.51 -3.59 -10.73
CA ARG A 17 -17.22 -3.23 -11.97
C ARG A 17 -16.35 -3.41 -13.21
N PHE A 18 -15.07 -3.07 -13.12
CA PHE A 18 -14.13 -3.09 -14.24
C PHE A 18 -13.13 -4.24 -14.21
N LYS A 19 -13.34 -5.25 -13.34
CA LYS A 19 -12.43 -6.39 -13.11
C LYS A 19 -12.00 -7.10 -14.39
N ARG A 20 -12.89 -7.17 -15.40
CA ARG A 20 -12.61 -7.82 -16.70
C ARG A 20 -11.76 -6.97 -17.65
N GLN A 21 -11.65 -5.67 -17.40
CA GLN A 21 -10.97 -4.70 -18.27
C GLN A 21 -9.71 -4.12 -17.63
N THR A 22 -9.36 -4.56 -16.42
CA THR A 22 -8.23 -4.05 -15.65
C THR A 22 -7.30 -5.18 -15.24
N ILE A 23 -6.14 -4.79 -14.71
CA ILE A 23 -5.13 -5.72 -14.22
C ILE A 23 -5.70 -6.51 -13.05
N ARG A 24 -5.51 -7.83 -13.07
CA ARG A 24 -5.92 -8.71 -11.96
C ARG A 24 -5.25 -8.23 -10.67
N SER A 25 -6.08 -7.97 -9.67
CA SER A 25 -5.67 -7.42 -8.38
C SER A 25 -6.43 -8.08 -7.23
N VAL A 26 -5.80 -8.10 -6.06
CA VAL A 26 -6.38 -8.52 -4.78
C VAL A 26 -6.45 -7.30 -3.87
N ILE A 27 -7.57 -7.15 -3.16
CA ILE A 27 -7.82 -6.05 -2.24
C ILE A 27 -7.73 -6.62 -0.81
N LEU A 28 -6.86 -6.04 0.01
CA LEU A 28 -6.64 -6.44 1.39
C LEU A 28 -6.95 -5.27 2.32
N PRO A 29 -7.88 -5.40 3.28
CA PRO A 29 -8.11 -4.36 4.28
C PRO A 29 -6.86 -4.19 5.15
N ILE A 30 -6.49 -2.95 5.44
CA ILE A 30 -5.33 -2.60 6.27
C ILE A 30 -5.77 -2.58 7.73
N PRO A 31 -5.23 -3.47 8.59
CA PRO A 31 -5.45 -3.41 10.02
C PRO A 31 -4.93 -2.10 10.62
N GLN A 32 -5.57 -1.60 11.67
CA GLN A 32 -5.20 -0.31 12.27
C GLN A 32 -3.73 -0.28 12.73
N ASN A 33 -3.22 -1.37 13.32
CA ASN A 33 -1.82 -1.48 13.72
C ASN A 33 -0.83 -1.42 12.54
N VAL A 34 -1.21 -1.93 11.36
CA VAL A 34 -0.41 -1.80 10.13
C VAL A 34 -0.43 -0.36 9.65
N LYS A 35 -1.59 0.30 9.68
CA LYS A 35 -1.72 1.73 9.33
C LYS A 35 -0.85 2.59 10.26
N ASP A 36 -0.90 2.37 11.56
CA ASP A 36 -0.11 3.10 12.55
C ASP A 36 1.39 2.91 12.27
N TYR A 37 1.81 1.68 11.95
CA TYR A 37 3.19 1.40 11.56
C TYR A 37 3.61 2.09 10.25
N LEU A 38 2.72 2.16 9.26
CA LEU A 38 3.01 2.85 8.00
C LEU A 38 3.20 4.35 8.23
N LEU A 39 2.42 4.95 9.14
CA LEU A 39 2.47 6.37 9.50
C LEU A 39 3.56 6.74 10.51
N ASP A 40 4.12 5.76 11.21
CA ASP A 40 5.22 5.99 12.16
C ASP A 40 6.48 6.49 11.43
N ASP A 41 7.15 7.51 11.96
CA ASP A 41 8.40 8.05 11.40
C ASP A 41 9.62 7.12 11.63
N GLY A 42 9.41 5.97 12.28
CA GLY A 42 10.44 4.98 12.55
C GLY A 42 11.04 4.35 11.28
N THR A 43 12.33 4.02 11.39
CA THR A 43 13.10 3.37 10.33
C THR A 43 12.50 2.00 9.99
N LEU A 44 12.29 1.74 8.70
CA LEU A 44 12.00 0.40 8.18
C LEU A 44 13.13 -0.57 8.54
N VAL A 45 12.77 -1.63 9.25
CA VAL A 45 13.68 -2.71 9.58
C VAL A 45 13.60 -3.72 8.43
N VAL A 46 14.44 -3.52 7.42
CA VAL A 46 14.63 -4.51 6.36
C VAL A 46 15.60 -5.56 6.90
N SER A 47 15.16 -6.81 7.01
CA SER A 47 16.03 -7.95 7.34
C SER A 47 17.01 -8.22 6.19
N GLY A 48 17.97 -7.32 5.98
CA GLY A 48 19.09 -7.48 5.06
C GLY A 48 20.25 -8.18 5.78
N ARG A 49 20.81 -9.21 5.16
CA ARG A 49 22.11 -9.80 5.55
C ARG A 49 23.20 -8.73 5.44
N ASN A 50 23.42 -7.94 6.49
CA ASN A 50 24.73 -7.38 6.77
C ASN A 50 24.84 -7.04 8.26
N SER A 51 25.73 -7.77 8.91
CA SER A 51 26.18 -7.61 10.26
C SER A 51 26.93 -6.29 10.44
N LEU A 52 26.22 -5.19 10.67
CA LEU A 52 26.74 -4.02 11.38
C LEU A 52 25.66 -3.47 12.31
N SER A 53 26.01 -3.40 13.58
CA SER A 53 25.20 -2.98 14.71
C SER A 53 24.62 -1.58 14.53
N PHE A 54 23.34 -1.52 14.14
CA PHE A 54 22.46 -0.41 14.46
C PHE A 54 21.20 -1.01 15.07
N VAL A 55 20.69 -0.34 16.10
CA VAL A 55 19.59 -0.76 16.97
C VAL A 55 18.57 -1.59 16.19
N VAL A 56 18.52 -2.90 16.46
CA VAL A 56 17.46 -3.76 15.95
C VAL A 56 16.22 -3.36 16.71
N PHE A 57 15.57 -2.28 16.28
CA PHE A 57 14.15 -2.11 16.57
C PHE A 57 13.52 -3.40 16.04
N GLN A 58 12.95 -4.23 16.92
CA GLN A 58 12.18 -5.37 16.46
C GLN A 58 11.09 -4.80 15.56
N ALA A 59 11.16 -5.12 14.27
CA ALA A 59 10.09 -4.77 13.34
C ALA A 59 8.81 -5.32 13.95
N PRO A 60 7.73 -4.53 14.08
CA PRO A 60 6.46 -5.08 14.50
C PRO A 60 6.07 -6.19 13.52
N GLU A 61 5.78 -7.37 14.05
CA GLU A 61 5.32 -8.48 13.24
C GLU A 61 3.81 -8.35 13.02
N PHE A 62 3.38 -8.63 11.79
CA PHE A 62 1.97 -8.65 11.42
C PHE A 62 1.60 -10.02 10.84
N PRO A 63 1.68 -11.14 11.58
CA PRO A 63 1.62 -12.48 11.00
C PRO A 63 0.38 -12.73 10.14
N GLU A 64 -0.79 -12.28 10.60
CA GLU A 64 -2.05 -12.43 9.84
C GLU A 64 -2.04 -11.62 8.54
N PHE A 65 -1.53 -10.39 8.58
CA PHE A 65 -1.44 -9.54 7.39
C PHE A 65 -0.37 -10.05 6.42
N SER A 66 0.78 -10.50 6.94
CA SER A 66 1.84 -11.14 6.17
C SER A 66 1.31 -12.33 5.40
N LEU A 67 0.59 -13.25 6.05
CA LEU A 67 0.00 -14.41 5.37
C LEU A 67 -0.92 -13.99 4.23
N LYS A 68 -1.84 -13.04 4.45
CA LYS A 68 -2.75 -12.52 3.42
C LYS A 68 -2.01 -11.89 2.23
N VAL A 69 -0.92 -11.17 2.52
CA VAL A 69 -0.09 -10.53 1.48
C VAL A 69 0.67 -11.58 0.67
N GLU A 70 1.28 -12.56 1.32
CA GLU A 70 2.00 -13.66 0.65
C GLU A 70 1.05 -14.52 -0.21
N GLU A 71 -0.14 -14.84 0.30
CA GLU A 71 -1.20 -15.50 -0.47
C GLU A 71 -1.61 -14.68 -1.70
N ALA A 72 -1.77 -13.36 -1.54
CA ALA A 72 -2.10 -12.46 -2.65
C ALA A 72 -0.99 -12.44 -3.70
N ILE A 73 0.28 -12.32 -3.29
CA ILE A 73 1.44 -12.36 -4.17
C ILE A 73 1.46 -13.67 -4.97
N HIS A 74 1.30 -14.81 -4.29
CA HIS A 74 1.29 -16.12 -4.93
C HIS A 74 0.13 -16.26 -5.93
N SER A 75 -1.08 -15.82 -5.55
CA SER A 75 -2.28 -15.88 -6.41
C SER A 75 -2.17 -15.01 -7.69
N LEU A 76 -1.31 -13.99 -7.66
CA LEU A 76 -1.09 -13.03 -8.74
C LEU A 76 0.15 -13.35 -9.60
N GLY A 77 0.77 -14.51 -9.40
CA GLY A 77 1.92 -14.96 -10.20
C GLY A 77 3.28 -14.58 -9.61
N GLY A 78 3.34 -14.36 -8.29
CA GLY A 78 4.57 -14.18 -7.52
C GLY A 78 5.19 -12.80 -7.60
N SER A 79 4.63 -11.86 -8.36
CA SER A 79 5.14 -10.49 -8.48
C SER A 79 3.99 -9.49 -8.61
N VAL A 80 3.96 -8.51 -7.70
CA VAL A 80 2.88 -7.52 -7.62
C VAL A 80 3.44 -6.11 -7.54
N PHE A 81 2.57 -5.11 -7.70
CA PHE A 81 2.84 -3.76 -7.22
C PHE A 81 1.75 -3.32 -6.24
N PRO A 82 2.11 -2.66 -5.12
CA PRO A 82 1.13 -2.19 -4.14
C PRO A 82 0.54 -0.84 -4.54
N LYS A 83 -0.71 -0.61 -4.14
CA LYS A 83 -1.33 0.72 -4.10
C LYS A 83 -2.35 0.78 -2.96
N LEU A 84 -2.67 1.98 -2.50
CA LEU A 84 -3.78 2.22 -1.57
C LEU A 84 -5.10 2.45 -2.31
N ASN A 85 -6.10 2.93 -1.58
CA ASN A 85 -7.43 3.30 -2.08
C ASN A 85 -7.34 4.13 -3.37
N TRP A 86 -6.44 5.11 -3.44
CA TRP A 86 -6.30 6.00 -4.60
C TRP A 86 -4.93 5.88 -5.27
N SER A 87 -3.87 6.02 -4.49
CA SER A 87 -2.51 6.25 -5.00
C SER A 87 -1.62 5.01 -4.95
N ALA A 88 -0.70 4.92 -5.92
CA ALA A 88 0.41 3.97 -5.91
C ALA A 88 1.70 4.70 -5.54
N PRO A 89 2.70 4.05 -4.89
CA PRO A 89 3.92 4.67 -4.38
C PRO A 89 4.95 4.97 -5.49
N ARG A 90 4.51 5.65 -6.55
CA ARG A 90 5.30 5.88 -7.78
C ARG A 90 6.47 6.82 -7.56
N ASP A 91 6.40 7.67 -6.56
CA ASP A 91 7.44 8.58 -6.08
C ASP A 91 8.51 7.87 -5.25
N ALA A 92 8.26 6.64 -4.79
CA ALA A 92 9.19 5.87 -3.95
C ALA A 92 9.96 4.78 -4.71
N TYR A 93 9.81 4.64 -6.04
CA TYR A 93 10.44 3.53 -6.78
C TYR A 93 11.97 3.49 -6.64
N TRP A 94 12.59 4.65 -6.39
CA TRP A 94 14.04 4.83 -6.27
C TRP A 94 14.64 4.12 -5.03
N ILE A 95 13.83 3.86 -4.00
CA ILE A 95 14.29 3.17 -2.79
C ILE A 95 14.30 1.65 -2.95
N ALA A 96 13.57 1.13 -3.95
CA ALA A 96 13.49 -0.30 -4.20
C ALA A 96 14.80 -0.82 -4.78
N MET A 97 15.27 -1.99 -4.34
CA MET A 97 16.53 -2.58 -4.81
C MET A 97 16.56 -2.86 -6.32
N ASN A 98 15.39 -2.97 -6.95
CA ASN A 98 15.22 -3.23 -8.38
C ASN A 98 14.83 -1.98 -9.19
N ASN A 99 14.82 -0.79 -8.57
CA ASN A 99 14.40 0.48 -9.16
C ASN A 99 13.03 0.40 -9.85
N SER A 100 12.09 -0.35 -9.25
CA SER A 100 10.76 -0.65 -9.79
C SER A 100 9.74 -0.76 -8.65
N LEU A 101 8.46 -0.62 -8.98
CA LEU A 101 7.35 -0.88 -8.03
C LEU A 101 7.04 -2.37 -7.86
N LYS A 102 7.92 -3.24 -8.35
CA LYS A 102 7.72 -4.68 -8.34
C LYS A 102 8.13 -5.20 -6.96
N CYS A 103 7.18 -5.79 -6.26
CA CYS A 103 7.35 -6.39 -4.94
C CYS A 103 7.16 -7.91 -5.03
N ASN A 104 7.97 -8.61 -4.24
CA ASN A 104 7.93 -10.07 -4.11
C ASN A 104 7.71 -10.53 -2.67
N SER A 105 7.71 -9.60 -1.71
CA SER A 105 7.55 -9.86 -0.29
C SER A 105 6.81 -8.71 0.41
N LEU A 106 6.32 -8.95 1.62
CA LEU A 106 5.77 -7.88 2.48
C LEU A 106 6.79 -6.76 2.74
N SER A 107 8.07 -7.10 2.93
CA SER A 107 9.12 -6.12 3.20
C SER A 107 9.28 -5.13 2.04
N ASP A 108 9.22 -5.59 0.79
CA ASP A 108 9.26 -4.72 -0.38
C ASP A 108 8.05 -3.77 -0.42
N ILE A 109 6.88 -4.27 -0.05
CA ILE A 109 5.63 -3.49 -0.02
C ILE A 109 5.75 -2.39 1.05
N PHE A 110 6.13 -2.75 2.27
CA PHE A 110 6.30 -1.76 3.34
C PHE A 110 7.40 -0.75 3.03
N LEU A 111 8.48 -1.19 2.39
CA LEU A 111 9.56 -0.31 1.95
C LEU A 111 9.03 0.80 1.01
N LEU A 112 8.26 0.43 -0.01
CA LEU A 112 7.67 1.39 -0.94
C LEU A 112 6.59 2.27 -0.29
N LEU A 113 5.70 1.66 0.51
CA LEU A 113 4.57 2.39 1.10
C LEU A 113 5.04 3.44 2.11
N LYS A 114 6.00 3.12 2.98
CA LYS A 114 6.51 4.09 3.97
C LYS A 114 7.38 5.18 3.35
N SER A 115 7.94 4.95 2.18
CA SER A 115 8.85 5.91 1.52
C SER A 115 8.12 6.83 0.53
N SER A 116 6.80 6.77 0.45
CA SER A 116 5.98 7.48 -0.53
C SER A 116 5.15 8.58 0.13
N ASP A 117 5.34 9.82 -0.33
CA ASP A 117 4.50 10.95 0.05
C ASP A 117 3.07 10.78 -0.45
N PHE A 118 2.88 10.06 -1.57
CA PHE A 118 1.57 9.81 -2.14
C PHE A 118 0.73 8.95 -1.19
N ILE A 119 1.35 7.94 -0.59
CA ILE A 119 0.72 7.06 0.39
C ILE A 119 0.43 7.81 1.70
N THR A 120 1.37 8.63 2.18
CA THR A 120 1.16 9.47 3.37
C THR A 120 -0.01 10.43 3.18
N ARG A 121 -0.16 11.03 1.99
CA ARG A 121 -1.30 11.90 1.69
C ARG A 121 -2.62 11.15 1.62
N ASP A 122 -2.66 9.94 1.05
CA ASP A 122 -3.85 9.10 1.05
C ASP A 122 -4.36 8.85 2.48
N PHE A 123 -3.46 8.66 3.47
CA PHE A 123 -3.84 8.44 4.87
C PHE A 123 -4.24 9.70 5.64
N THR A 124 -3.55 10.81 5.41
CA THR A 124 -3.62 12.00 6.29
C THR A 124 -4.50 13.11 5.72
N GLN A 125 -4.58 13.22 4.39
CA GLN A 125 -5.21 14.35 3.70
C GLN A 125 -6.00 13.94 2.43
N PRO A 126 -6.83 12.86 2.45
CA PRO A 126 -7.52 12.39 1.25
C PRO A 126 -8.55 13.39 0.68
N PHE A 127 -9.06 14.29 1.51
CA PHE A 127 -10.11 15.25 1.14
C PHE A 127 -9.63 16.71 1.10
N ILE A 128 -8.33 16.99 1.11
CA ILE A 128 -7.78 18.37 1.21
C ILE A 128 -8.28 19.33 0.11
N HIS A 129 -8.69 18.80 -1.05
CA HIS A 129 -9.22 19.58 -2.18
C HIS A 129 -10.75 19.49 -2.32
N CYS A 130 -11.44 18.95 -1.31
CA CYS A 130 -12.90 18.95 -1.24
C CYS A 130 -13.38 20.28 -0.67
N ASN A 131 -14.41 20.86 -1.30
CA ASN A 131 -14.95 22.17 -0.94
C ASN A 131 -16.37 22.06 -0.38
N ASP A 132 -16.77 20.86 0.06
CA ASP A 132 -18.08 20.62 0.64
C ASP A 132 -18.00 20.56 2.16
N ASP A 133 -18.99 21.16 2.82
CA ASP A 133 -19.09 21.27 4.28
C ASP A 133 -19.56 19.97 4.96
N SER A 134 -19.61 18.84 4.23
CA SER A 134 -20.01 17.57 4.81
C SER A 134 -18.94 17.06 5.79
N PRO A 135 -19.28 16.28 6.82
CA PRO A 135 -18.29 15.69 7.71
C PRO A 135 -17.38 14.70 6.96
N ASP A 136 -16.14 14.54 7.40
CA ASP A 136 -15.25 13.53 6.81
C ASP A 136 -15.77 12.12 7.10
N PRO A 137 -15.89 11.26 6.07
CA PRO A 137 -16.33 9.88 6.24
C PRO A 137 -15.27 9.04 6.94
N SER A 138 -15.69 7.99 7.65
CA SER A 138 -14.78 6.96 8.13
C SER A 138 -14.24 6.14 6.96
N LEU A 139 -12.91 6.09 6.82
CA LEU A 139 -12.24 5.39 5.73
C LEU A 139 -11.67 4.06 6.21
N ASN A 140 -12.07 2.99 5.52
CA ASN A 140 -11.37 1.72 5.59
C ASN A 140 -10.27 1.73 4.54
N TYR A 141 -9.02 1.71 5.00
CA TYR A 141 -7.87 1.69 4.12
C TYR A 141 -7.60 0.28 3.62
N GLU A 142 -7.18 0.17 2.37
CA GLU A 142 -6.98 -1.10 1.69
C GLU A 142 -5.67 -1.06 0.92
N VAL A 143 -4.86 -2.11 1.01
CA VAL A 143 -3.78 -2.34 0.05
C VAL A 143 -4.34 -3.18 -1.09
N SER A 144 -4.24 -2.66 -2.30
CA SER A 144 -4.46 -3.45 -3.51
C SER A 144 -3.12 -3.88 -4.09
N THR A 145 -2.91 -5.18 -4.21
CA THR A 145 -1.78 -5.76 -4.92
C THR A 145 -2.24 -6.14 -6.33
N ALA A 146 -1.61 -5.56 -7.34
CA ALA A 146 -1.94 -5.83 -8.73
C ALA A 146 -0.82 -6.64 -9.39
N ALA A 147 -1.19 -7.64 -10.22
CA ALA A 147 -0.23 -8.48 -10.92
C ALA A 147 0.70 -7.62 -11.80
N THR A 148 1.98 -7.95 -11.83
CA THR A 148 2.91 -7.31 -12.75
C THR A 148 2.63 -7.82 -14.16
N LEU A 149 2.42 -6.94 -15.14
CA LEU A 149 2.25 -7.36 -16.53
C LEU A 149 3.56 -8.00 -17.03
N PRO A 150 3.49 -9.13 -17.76
CA PRO A 150 4.68 -9.64 -18.45
C PRO A 150 5.14 -8.57 -19.46
N ARG A 151 6.44 -8.24 -19.42
CA ARG A 151 7.08 -7.39 -20.43
C ARG A 151 7.19 -8.11 -21.76
#